data_AF-A0A9N8KHC4-F1
#
_entry.id   AF-A0A9N8KHC4-F1
#
_cell.length_a   1.000
_cell.length_b   1.000
_cell.length_c   1.000
_cell.angle_alpha   90.00
_cell.angle_beta   90.00
_cell.angle_gamma   90.00
#
_symmetry.space_group_name_H-M   'P 1'
#
loop_
_entity.id
_entity.type
_entity.pdbx_description
1 polymer ?
#
loop_
_entity_poly.entity_id
_entity_poly.type
_entity_poly.pdbx_seq_one_letter_code
_entity_poly.pdbx_strand_id
1 'polypeptide(L)'
;MVYTSITPAALCPIILLGLSKHIYAQTLQGCAAVDCPNRYVDMLSPTCQVESTDMRLVGLLSTESQLAQTDLTWTIGDSGLQSTIQGDERTVTRSFYLGTPEKLDLTSSDLAFKGCAIFIISPETGAYQVYDQGASQYVNTASCVGSLGETCVGDLTARVEQLARLSSESNAYTFCRNIADALQETPPSSCYILSQKPRIEAVVLTGSSAPKTITLGENSTSNCWPTLPKTNDLTKVFEHDHVAQLNETVPWLGYTPLITVLAPFDNITESEVEVNLTCMKIVDSDDFSASTETNGTGTADREGDANSIRCDSSTFVAFLMAVWLVASI
;
A
#
# COMPACT_ATOMS: atom_id res chain seq x y z
N MET A 1 58.00 -38.05 14.61
CA MET A 1 57.56 -36.90 15.43
C MET A 1 57.17 -35.80 14.46
N VAL A 2 55.89 -35.70 14.11
CA VAL A 2 55.38 -34.72 13.14
C VAL A 2 54.47 -33.78 13.93
N TYR A 3 54.86 -32.51 14.00
CA TYR A 3 54.02 -31.44 14.53
C TYR A 3 53.06 -31.00 13.43
N THR A 4 51.75 -31.07 13.68
CA THR A 4 50.74 -30.40 12.86
C THR A 4 50.21 -29.17 13.60
N SER A 5 50.47 -28.02 12.99
CA SER A 5 49.99 -26.68 13.36
C SER A 5 48.49 -26.56 13.08
N ILE A 6 47.71 -26.12 14.06
CA ILE A 6 46.29 -25.77 13.92
C ILE A 6 46.23 -24.26 13.69
N THR A 7 45.74 -23.84 12.52
CA THR A 7 45.39 -22.44 12.24
C THR A 7 44.04 -22.08 12.88
N PRO A 8 43.87 -20.86 13.43
CA PRO A 8 42.59 -20.42 13.98
C PRO A 8 41.63 -20.04 12.85
N ALA A 9 40.42 -20.61 12.89
CA ALA A 9 39.31 -20.24 12.01
C ALA A 9 38.88 -18.79 12.30
N ALA A 10 38.88 -17.97 11.26
CA ALA A 10 38.33 -16.62 11.29
C ALA A 10 36.81 -16.69 11.52
N LEU A 11 36.35 -16.11 12.62
CA LEU A 11 34.93 -15.86 12.88
C LEU A 11 34.47 -14.72 11.97
N CYS A 12 33.67 -15.04 10.96
CA CYS A 12 32.96 -14.05 10.15
C CYS A 12 31.78 -13.53 10.98
N PRO A 13 31.63 -12.20 11.19
CA PRO A 13 30.47 -11.66 11.88
C PRO A 13 29.24 -11.85 10.99
N ILE A 14 28.26 -12.62 11.47
CA ILE A 14 26.95 -12.78 10.83
C ILE A 14 26.20 -11.46 11.06
N ILE A 15 26.13 -10.63 10.02
CA ILE A 15 25.22 -9.49 9.97
C ILE A 15 23.82 -10.09 9.73
N LEU A 16 22.97 -10.05 10.76
CA LEU A 16 21.54 -10.36 10.64
C LEU A 16 20.88 -9.27 9.77
N LEU A 17 20.79 -9.54 8.47
CA LEU A 17 19.99 -8.78 7.53
C LEU A 17 18.52 -9.09 7.84
N GLY A 18 17.79 -8.09 8.32
CA GLY A 18 16.34 -8.23 8.49
C GLY A 18 15.63 -8.29 7.15
N LEU A 19 14.48 -8.96 7.14
CA LEU A 19 13.61 -9.07 5.99
C LEU A 19 12.83 -7.76 5.77
N SER A 20 13.45 -6.78 5.11
CA SER A 20 12.69 -5.69 4.46
C SER A 20 11.94 -6.30 3.27
N LYS A 21 10.63 -6.53 3.43
CA LYS A 21 9.77 -6.97 2.33
C LYS A 21 9.36 -5.76 1.52
N HIS A 22 10.11 -5.49 0.45
CA HIS A 22 9.62 -4.62 -0.61
C HIS A 22 8.44 -5.30 -1.29
N ILE A 23 7.27 -4.67 -1.30
CA ILE A 23 6.19 -5.09 -2.19
C ILE A 23 6.61 -4.71 -3.62
N TYR A 24 7.12 -5.68 -4.36
CA TYR A 24 7.23 -5.59 -5.80
C TYR A 24 5.82 -5.55 -6.42
N ALA A 25 5.65 -4.67 -7.41
CA ALA A 25 4.43 -4.32 -8.15
C ALA A 25 3.22 -5.27 -7.95
N GLN A 26 2.50 -5.09 -6.83
CA GLN A 26 1.17 -5.67 -6.66
C GLN A 26 0.16 -4.79 -7.39
N THR A 27 -0.82 -5.42 -8.02
CA THR A 27 -1.86 -4.70 -8.75
C THR A 27 -2.86 -4.11 -7.76
N LEU A 28 -3.03 -2.79 -7.80
CA LEU A 28 -4.12 -2.12 -7.09
C LEU A 28 -5.44 -2.50 -7.77
N GLN A 29 -6.40 -2.88 -6.96
CA GLN A 29 -7.74 -3.24 -7.42
C GLN A 29 -8.69 -2.06 -7.23
N GLY A 30 -9.69 -1.94 -8.11
CA GLY A 30 -10.71 -0.90 -8.03
C GLY A 30 -12.06 -1.41 -7.54
N CYS A 31 -13.10 -0.62 -7.81
CA CYS A 31 -14.48 -0.93 -7.42
C CYS A 31 -15.02 -2.28 -7.93
N ALA A 32 -14.49 -2.81 -9.04
CA ALA A 32 -14.86 -4.10 -9.59
C ALA A 32 -14.53 -5.27 -8.63
N ALA A 33 -13.47 -5.15 -7.83
CA ALA A 33 -13.06 -6.22 -6.90
C ALA A 33 -13.97 -6.33 -5.67
N VAL A 34 -14.69 -5.27 -5.32
CA VAL A 34 -15.54 -5.20 -4.11
C VAL A 34 -17.02 -4.99 -4.42
N ASP A 35 -17.39 -5.10 -5.69
CA ASP A 35 -18.74 -4.91 -6.24
C ASP A 35 -19.40 -3.60 -5.78
N CYS A 36 -18.73 -2.46 -5.98
CA CYS A 36 -19.32 -1.17 -5.67
C CYS A 36 -20.65 -0.96 -6.44
N PRO A 37 -21.74 -0.52 -5.78
CA PRO A 37 -22.99 -0.25 -6.47
C PRO A 37 -22.93 1.03 -7.31
N ASN A 38 -23.69 1.07 -8.40
CA ASN A 38 -23.99 2.31 -9.13
C ASN A 38 -25.11 3.05 -8.41
N ARG A 39 -24.76 4.13 -7.69
CA ARG A 39 -25.72 4.85 -6.83
C ARG A 39 -26.61 5.84 -7.59
N TYR A 40 -26.20 6.27 -8.77
CA TYR A 40 -26.92 7.28 -9.56
C TYR A 40 -27.37 6.69 -10.89
N VAL A 41 -28.68 6.77 -11.15
CA VAL A 41 -29.36 6.15 -12.30
C VAL A 41 -28.81 6.64 -13.65
N ASP A 42 -28.21 7.84 -13.67
CA ASP A 42 -27.67 8.50 -14.86
C ASP A 42 -26.14 8.68 -14.82
N MET A 43 -25.43 8.12 -13.83
CA MET A 43 -23.96 8.14 -13.80
C MET A 43 -23.41 6.71 -13.81
N LEU A 44 -22.59 6.41 -14.81
CA LEU A 44 -21.82 5.18 -14.92
C LEU A 44 -20.64 5.11 -13.92
N SER A 45 -20.69 5.88 -12.83
CA SER A 45 -19.63 5.90 -11.83
C SER A 45 -20.05 5.06 -10.62
N PRO A 46 -19.40 3.90 -10.37
CA PRO A 46 -19.63 3.17 -9.14
C PRO A 46 -19.35 4.08 -7.93
N THR A 47 -20.10 3.94 -6.85
CA THR A 47 -19.90 4.73 -5.64
C THR A 47 -19.98 3.82 -4.43
N CYS A 48 -18.88 3.78 -3.69
CA CYS A 48 -18.74 3.04 -2.45
C CYS A 48 -19.00 3.97 -1.27
N GLN A 49 -20.19 3.86 -0.69
CA GLN A 49 -20.54 4.52 0.55
C GLN A 49 -20.15 3.62 1.74
N VAL A 50 -19.25 4.11 2.57
CA VAL A 50 -18.91 3.53 3.87
C VAL A 50 -19.32 4.54 4.95
N GLU A 51 -20.20 4.14 5.87
CA GLU A 51 -20.84 5.04 6.82
C GLU A 51 -21.55 6.21 6.09
N SER A 52 -21.19 7.45 6.39
CA SER A 52 -21.67 8.66 5.71
C SER A 52 -20.72 9.17 4.61
N THR A 53 -19.64 8.43 4.30
CA THR A 53 -18.61 8.85 3.34
C THR A 53 -18.86 8.20 1.98
N ASP A 54 -19.21 9.02 0.98
CA ASP A 54 -19.42 8.58 -0.40
C ASP A 54 -18.12 8.62 -1.21
N MET A 55 -17.45 7.47 -1.37
CA MET A 55 -16.24 7.35 -2.17
C MET A 55 -16.59 6.99 -3.61
N ARG A 56 -16.28 7.89 -4.56
CA ARG A 56 -16.58 7.63 -5.99
C ARG A 56 -15.58 6.69 -6.65
N LEU A 57 -14.36 6.69 -6.16
CA LEU A 57 -13.29 5.83 -6.64
C LEU A 57 -12.62 5.22 -5.42
N VAL A 58 -12.24 3.95 -5.53
CA VAL A 58 -11.52 3.22 -4.49
C VAL A 58 -10.31 2.54 -5.10
N GLY A 59 -9.23 2.45 -4.33
CA GLY A 59 -8.09 1.61 -4.64
C GLY A 59 -7.85 0.66 -3.48
N LEU A 60 -7.59 -0.60 -3.78
CA LEU A 60 -7.39 -1.66 -2.80
C LEU A 60 -6.07 -2.38 -3.01
N LEU A 61 -5.42 -2.72 -1.91
CA LEU A 61 -4.26 -3.59 -1.88
C LEU A 61 -4.39 -4.62 -0.76
N SER A 62 -4.43 -5.90 -1.12
CA SER A 62 -4.31 -6.97 -0.13
C SER A 62 -2.83 -7.27 0.13
N THR A 63 -2.46 -7.33 1.40
CA THR A 63 -1.09 -7.52 1.85
C THR A 63 -1.01 -8.60 2.92
N GLU A 64 0.16 -9.20 3.07
CA GLU A 64 0.47 -10.10 4.17
C GLU A 64 1.30 -9.33 5.21
N SER A 65 1.10 -9.60 6.49
CA SER A 65 1.96 -9.05 7.55
C SER A 65 2.06 -9.97 8.75
N GLN A 66 2.90 -9.61 9.71
CA GLN A 66 2.97 -10.26 11.03
C GLN A 66 1.65 -10.13 11.83
N LEU A 67 0.76 -9.18 11.51
CA LEU A 67 -0.57 -9.09 12.14
C LEU A 67 -1.53 -10.15 11.59
N ALA A 68 -1.46 -10.45 10.30
CA ALA A 68 -2.23 -11.51 9.67
C ALA A 68 -1.53 -12.02 8.41
N GLN A 69 -1.39 -13.35 8.32
CA GLN A 69 -0.73 -14.01 7.19
C GLN A 69 -1.53 -13.91 5.89
N THR A 70 -2.84 -13.66 5.97
CA THR A 70 -3.72 -13.41 4.83
C THR A 70 -4.69 -12.30 5.15
N ASP A 71 -5.35 -11.77 4.12
CA ASP A 71 -6.59 -11.01 4.27
C ASP A 71 -6.46 -9.65 4.98
N LEU A 72 -5.27 -9.05 5.05
CA LEU A 72 -5.15 -7.62 5.36
C LEU A 72 -5.34 -6.82 4.08
N THR A 73 -6.23 -5.84 4.09
CA THR A 73 -6.49 -5.02 2.89
C THR A 73 -6.45 -3.53 3.23
N TRP A 74 -5.54 -2.80 2.58
CA TRP A 74 -5.57 -1.34 2.58
C TRP A 74 -6.51 -0.84 1.50
N THR A 75 -7.34 0.14 1.85
CA THR A 75 -8.25 0.80 0.93
C THR A 75 -8.06 2.30 1.00
N ILE A 76 -7.98 2.95 -0.16
CA ILE A 76 -7.99 4.41 -0.33
C ILE A 76 -9.25 4.80 -1.10
N GLY A 77 -9.89 5.91 -0.75
CA GLY A 77 -11.01 6.45 -1.51
C GLY A 77 -11.18 7.94 -1.35
N ASP A 78 -11.73 8.58 -2.38
CA ASP A 78 -11.95 10.03 -2.43
C ASP A 78 -13.45 10.36 -2.43
N SER A 79 -13.84 11.31 -1.57
CA SER A 79 -15.20 11.81 -1.42
C SER A 79 -15.27 13.33 -1.63
N GLY A 80 -16.49 13.87 -1.81
CA GLY A 80 -16.69 15.31 -2.09
C GLY A 80 -16.64 15.70 -3.58
N LEU A 81 -16.52 14.71 -4.48
CA LEU A 81 -16.61 14.89 -5.92
C LEU A 81 -18.08 15.03 -6.39
N GLN A 82 -18.73 16.16 -6.09
CA GLN A 82 -20.10 16.47 -6.60
C GLN A 82 -20.09 17.06 -8.02
N SER A 83 -21.14 16.78 -8.79
CA SER A 83 -21.28 17.06 -10.24
C SER A 83 -21.64 18.50 -10.61
N THR A 84 -21.94 19.38 -9.66
CA THR A 84 -22.40 20.75 -9.92
C THR A 84 -21.69 21.73 -9.02
N ILE A 85 -20.63 22.40 -9.48
CA ILE A 85 -20.14 23.71 -9.01
C ILE A 85 -19.12 24.28 -10.03
N GLN A 86 -19.10 25.62 -10.16
CA GLN A 86 -18.24 26.47 -10.98
C GLN A 86 -16.83 26.63 -10.36
N GLY A 87 -15.77 26.32 -11.10
CA GLY A 87 -14.36 26.56 -10.71
C GLY A 87 -13.41 25.42 -11.08
N ASP A 88 -12.11 25.71 -11.14
CA ASP A 88 -11.05 24.76 -11.52
C ASP A 88 -10.48 23.94 -10.34
N GLU A 89 -10.81 24.33 -9.10
CA GLU A 89 -10.34 23.68 -7.86
C GLU A 89 -11.51 23.08 -7.07
N ARG A 90 -11.32 21.88 -6.51
CA ARG A 90 -12.26 21.22 -5.60
C ARG A 90 -11.55 20.77 -4.33
N THR A 91 -12.14 20.98 -3.16
CA THR A 91 -11.72 20.27 -1.96
C THR A 91 -12.28 18.85 -2.00
N VAL A 92 -11.40 17.87 -1.86
CA VAL A 92 -11.71 16.43 -1.85
C VAL A 92 -11.17 15.85 -0.55
N THR A 93 -11.96 14.98 0.08
CA THR A 93 -11.52 14.27 1.29
C THR A 93 -11.05 12.88 0.89
N ARG A 94 -9.77 12.61 1.16
CA ARG A 94 -9.12 11.32 0.93
C ARG A 94 -9.12 10.51 2.21
N SER A 95 -9.72 9.33 2.16
CA SER A 95 -9.88 8.42 3.29
C SER A 95 -9.10 7.13 3.08
N PHE A 96 -8.52 6.61 4.16
CA PHE A 96 -7.80 5.34 4.21
C PHE A 96 -8.47 4.41 5.21
N TYR A 97 -8.70 3.17 4.78
CA TYR A 97 -9.28 2.12 5.60
C TYR A 97 -8.35 0.91 5.64
N LEU A 98 -8.38 0.22 6.77
CA LEU A 98 -7.72 -1.05 6.96
C LEU A 98 -8.79 -2.12 7.19
N GLY A 99 -8.78 -3.13 6.33
CA GLY A 99 -9.55 -4.34 6.49
C GLY A 99 -8.74 -5.40 7.22
N THR A 100 -9.31 -6.00 8.26
CA THR A 100 -8.69 -7.04 9.08
C THR A 100 -9.59 -8.26 9.20
N PRO A 101 -9.04 -9.48 9.32
CA PRO A 101 -9.84 -10.66 9.64
C PRO A 101 -10.65 -10.47 10.93
N GLU A 102 -11.90 -10.97 11.00
CA GLU A 102 -12.84 -10.79 12.13
C GLU A 102 -12.28 -11.21 13.52
N LYS A 103 -11.22 -12.02 13.54
CA LYS A 103 -10.60 -12.53 14.77
C LYS A 103 -9.39 -11.70 15.22
N LEU A 104 -8.96 -10.74 14.43
CA LEU A 104 -7.82 -9.89 14.73
C LEU A 104 -8.30 -8.63 15.45
N ASP A 105 -8.20 -8.63 16.78
CA ASP A 105 -8.45 -7.43 17.58
C ASP A 105 -7.17 -6.58 17.70
N LEU A 106 -7.08 -5.55 16.86
CA LEU A 106 -5.98 -4.57 16.87
C LEU A 106 -5.87 -3.77 18.17
N THR A 107 -6.94 -3.71 18.98
CA THR A 107 -6.96 -2.97 20.25
C THR A 107 -6.52 -3.80 21.44
N SER A 108 -6.36 -5.12 21.25
CA SER A 108 -5.99 -6.06 22.31
C SER A 108 -4.63 -5.74 22.91
N SER A 109 -4.55 -5.82 24.24
CA SER A 109 -3.29 -5.73 24.99
C SER A 109 -2.37 -6.93 24.80
N ASP A 110 -2.90 -8.02 24.25
CA ASP A 110 -2.17 -9.29 24.08
C ASP A 110 -1.39 -9.34 22.75
N LEU A 111 -1.50 -8.30 21.92
CA LEU A 111 -0.75 -8.21 20.68
C LEU A 111 0.75 -8.13 20.96
N ALA A 112 1.50 -8.90 20.19
CA ALA A 112 2.95 -8.97 20.22
C ALA A 112 3.66 -7.73 19.63
N PHE A 113 2.92 -6.83 18.98
CA PHE A 113 3.50 -5.80 18.11
C PHE A 113 2.95 -4.40 18.39
N LYS A 114 3.84 -3.42 18.26
CA LYS A 114 3.53 -2.00 18.07
C LYS A 114 3.41 -1.75 16.57
N GLY A 115 2.27 -1.24 16.13
CA GLY A 115 1.96 -1.02 14.72
C GLY A 115 1.71 0.44 14.37
N CYS A 116 2.19 0.87 13.21
CA CYS A 116 1.99 2.21 12.67
C CYS A 116 1.61 2.18 11.20
N ALA A 117 0.74 3.10 10.80
CA ALA A 117 0.60 3.56 9.42
C ALA A 117 1.14 4.98 9.33
N ILE A 118 2.08 5.22 8.43
CA ILE A 118 2.69 6.53 8.20
C ILE A 118 2.36 6.96 6.77
N PHE A 119 1.67 8.08 6.64
CA PHE A 119 1.24 8.67 5.38
C PHE A 119 2.17 9.83 5.02
N ILE A 120 2.72 9.82 3.80
CA ILE A 120 3.51 10.94 3.28
C ILE A 120 2.61 11.69 2.29
N ILE A 121 2.23 12.91 2.66
CA ILE A 121 1.20 13.69 1.96
C ILE A 121 1.86 14.88 1.28
N SER A 122 1.61 15.01 -0.04
CA SER A 122 2.07 16.17 -0.81
C SER A 122 1.47 17.45 -0.21
N PRO A 123 2.29 18.47 0.12
CA PRO A 123 1.81 19.69 0.75
C PRO A 123 0.97 20.56 -0.21
N GLU A 124 1.14 20.39 -1.52
CA GLU A 124 0.47 21.21 -2.54
C GLU A 124 -0.82 20.55 -3.04
N THR A 125 -0.76 19.24 -3.29
CA THR A 125 -1.79 18.50 -4.03
C THR A 125 -2.43 17.36 -3.24
N GLY A 126 -1.95 17.08 -2.02
CA GLY A 126 -2.37 15.90 -1.23
C GLY A 126 -1.85 14.55 -1.75
N ALA A 127 -1.41 14.47 -3.00
CA ALA A 127 -0.90 13.26 -3.65
C ALA A 127 0.28 13.52 -4.58
N TYR A 128 1.15 12.52 -4.77
CA TYR A 128 2.32 12.59 -5.65
C TYR A 128 2.02 12.01 -7.02
N GLN A 129 2.34 12.76 -8.07
CA GLN A 129 2.21 12.28 -9.45
C GLN A 129 3.36 11.33 -9.84
N VAL A 130 3.06 10.39 -10.73
CA VAL A 130 4.04 9.51 -11.38
C VAL A 130 3.93 9.71 -12.87
N TYR A 131 4.50 10.78 -13.42
CA TYR A 131 4.59 10.88 -14.87
C TYR A 131 5.96 11.40 -15.29
N ASP A 132 6.75 10.49 -15.87
CA ASP A 132 7.51 10.88 -17.06
C ASP A 132 6.49 11.13 -18.18
N GLN A 133 6.64 12.22 -18.93
CA GLN A 133 5.78 12.51 -20.09
C GLN A 133 5.76 11.28 -21.02
N GLY A 134 4.63 10.55 -21.06
CA GLY A 134 4.43 9.37 -21.91
C GLY A 134 4.17 8.05 -21.18
N ALA A 135 4.23 8.00 -19.84
CA ALA A 135 3.80 6.82 -19.08
C ALA A 135 2.28 6.65 -19.10
N SER A 136 1.79 5.40 -19.15
CA SER A 136 0.35 5.12 -19.10
C SER A 136 -0.26 5.64 -17.80
N GLN A 137 -1.24 6.54 -17.91
CA GLN A 137 -2.00 7.10 -16.78
C GLN A 137 -2.81 6.05 -15.97
N TYR A 138 -2.86 4.80 -16.44
CA TYR A 138 -3.65 3.72 -15.89
C TYR A 138 -2.84 2.59 -15.24
N VAL A 139 -1.54 2.78 -14.97
CA VAL A 139 -0.77 1.72 -14.31
C VAL A 139 -1.27 1.54 -12.89
N ASN A 140 -2.02 0.48 -12.63
CA ASN A 140 -2.56 0.12 -11.31
C ASN A 140 -1.53 -0.65 -10.50
N THR A 141 -0.35 -0.07 -10.27
CA THR A 141 0.72 -0.67 -9.45
C THR A 141 0.77 -0.02 -8.08
N ALA A 142 0.90 -0.82 -7.02
CA ALA A 142 1.09 -0.32 -5.66
C ALA A 142 2.56 0.06 -5.37
N SER A 143 3.44 0.01 -6.37
CA SER A 143 4.87 0.28 -6.22
C SER A 143 5.19 1.77 -6.14
N CYS A 144 5.98 2.16 -5.14
CA CYS A 144 6.51 3.51 -5.02
C CYS A 144 7.74 3.79 -5.90
N VAL A 145 8.31 2.79 -6.57
CA VAL A 145 9.54 2.97 -7.35
C VAL A 145 9.34 3.97 -8.49
N GLY A 146 8.16 3.98 -9.12
CA GLY A 146 7.85 4.94 -10.18
C GLY A 146 7.79 6.39 -9.71
N SER A 147 7.31 6.65 -8.48
CA SER A 147 7.18 8.01 -7.93
C SER A 147 8.44 8.50 -7.24
N LEU A 148 9.09 7.61 -6.49
CA LEU A 148 10.14 7.95 -5.55
C LEU A 148 11.54 7.59 -6.06
N GLY A 149 11.63 6.64 -7.01
CA GLY A 149 12.88 6.01 -7.40
C GLY A 149 13.30 4.89 -6.43
N GLU A 150 13.98 3.88 -6.97
CA GLU A 150 14.38 2.67 -6.24
C GLU A 150 15.29 3.01 -5.04
N THR A 151 16.25 3.92 -5.20
CA THR A 151 17.15 4.33 -4.11
C THR A 151 16.39 4.98 -2.96
N CYS A 152 15.43 5.86 -3.24
CA CYS A 152 14.62 6.45 -2.18
C CYS A 152 13.76 5.40 -1.46
N VAL A 153 13.11 4.50 -2.20
CA VAL A 153 12.32 3.40 -1.60
C VAL A 153 13.18 2.57 -0.64
N GLY A 154 14.39 2.19 -1.07
CA GLY A 154 15.35 1.45 -0.26
C GLY A 154 15.79 2.22 0.99
N ASP A 155 16.25 3.46 0.83
CA ASP A 155 16.76 4.25 1.95
C ASP A 155 15.66 4.66 2.94
N LEU A 156 14.44 4.93 2.45
CA LEU A 156 13.29 5.27 3.28
C LEU A 156 12.85 4.10 4.15
N THR A 157 12.69 2.91 3.55
CA THR A 157 12.34 1.71 4.31
C THR A 157 13.42 1.33 5.32
N ALA A 158 14.70 1.38 4.92
CA ALA A 158 15.82 1.14 5.82
C ALA A 158 15.88 2.15 6.98
N ARG A 159 15.59 3.43 6.72
CA ARG A 159 15.56 4.47 7.75
C ARG A 159 14.44 4.22 8.75
N VAL A 160 13.24 3.87 8.29
CA VAL A 160 12.11 3.54 9.18
C VAL A 160 12.42 2.31 10.01
N GLU A 161 12.96 1.27 9.39
CA GLU A 161 13.36 0.06 10.10
C GLU A 161 14.40 0.34 11.19
N GLN A 162 15.41 1.15 10.87
CA GLN A 162 16.41 1.58 11.85
C GLN A 162 15.77 2.32 13.04
N LEU A 163 14.88 3.27 12.78
CA LEU A 163 14.18 4.03 13.82
C LEU A 163 13.32 3.12 14.70
N ALA A 164 12.60 2.18 14.08
CA ALA A 164 11.77 1.22 14.79
C ALA A 164 12.60 0.27 15.68
N ARG A 165 13.74 -0.24 15.18
CA ARG A 165 14.65 -1.13 15.93
C ARG A 165 15.31 -0.45 17.13
N LEU A 166 15.66 0.82 17.00
CA LEU A 166 16.36 1.58 18.05
C LEU A 166 15.41 2.15 19.11
N SER A 167 14.10 2.10 18.86
CA SER A 167 13.11 2.66 19.77
C SER A 167 12.86 1.75 20.97
N SER A 168 13.16 2.23 22.18
CA SER A 168 12.75 1.59 23.44
C SER A 168 11.34 2.00 23.89
N GLU A 169 10.58 2.69 23.04
CA GLU A 169 9.23 3.15 23.38
C GLU A 169 8.25 1.98 23.44
N SER A 170 7.54 1.86 24.55
CA SER A 170 6.53 0.82 24.77
C SER A 170 5.13 1.29 24.37
N ASN A 171 4.87 2.60 24.38
CA ASN A 171 3.61 3.16 23.95
C ASN A 171 3.56 3.26 22.42
N ALA A 172 2.66 2.52 21.78
CA ALA A 172 2.54 2.50 20.32
C ALA A 172 2.27 3.88 19.70
N TYR A 173 1.52 4.76 20.37
CA TYR A 173 1.30 6.13 19.89
C TYR A 173 2.59 6.96 19.86
N THR A 174 3.36 6.99 20.96
CA THR A 174 4.64 7.70 21.01
C THR A 174 5.66 7.07 20.05
N PHE A 175 5.65 5.74 19.92
CA PHE A 175 6.48 5.02 18.96
C PHE A 175 6.23 5.50 17.51
N CYS A 176 4.97 5.52 17.08
CA CYS A 176 4.62 5.94 15.72
C CYS A 176 4.94 7.41 15.46
N ARG A 177 4.64 8.29 16.42
CA ARG A 177 4.94 9.72 16.31
C ARG A 177 6.44 9.97 16.19
N ASN A 178 7.27 9.31 17.02
CA ASN A 178 8.71 9.50 16.99
C ASN A 178 9.34 9.07 15.65
N ILE A 179 8.80 8.04 14.99
CA ILE A 179 9.26 7.65 13.64
C ILE A 179 8.92 8.75 12.63
N ALA A 180 7.67 9.24 12.63
CA ALA A 180 7.25 10.32 11.73
C ALA A 180 8.04 11.62 11.94
N ASP A 181 8.23 12.04 13.19
CA ASP A 181 9.02 13.22 13.54
C ASP A 181 10.47 13.07 13.04
N ALA A 182 11.08 11.90 13.25
CA ALA A 182 12.45 11.65 12.78
C ALA A 182 12.57 11.64 11.25
N LEU A 183 11.56 11.15 10.52
CA LEU A 183 11.51 11.24 9.06
C LEU A 183 11.34 12.70 8.59
N GLN A 184 10.56 13.50 9.31
CA GLN A 184 10.35 14.91 9.00
C GLN A 184 11.63 15.74 9.22
N GLU A 185 12.37 15.47 10.29
CA GLU A 185 13.58 16.18 10.67
C GLU A 185 14.82 15.72 9.89
N THR A 186 14.95 14.42 9.68
CA THR A 186 16.14 13.79 9.09
C THR A 186 15.77 12.78 7.99
N PRO A 187 15.16 13.24 6.89
CA PRO A 187 14.80 12.37 5.78
C PRO A 187 16.06 11.83 5.07
N PRO A 188 16.00 10.63 4.47
CA PRO A 188 17.04 10.17 3.57
C PRO A 188 17.27 11.15 2.43
N SER A 189 18.53 11.47 2.14
CA SER A 189 18.90 12.45 1.10
C SER A 189 18.54 12.00 -0.32
N SER A 190 18.37 10.70 -0.54
CA SER A 190 17.88 10.13 -1.81
C SER A 190 16.39 10.41 -2.06
N CYS A 191 15.63 10.78 -1.03
CA CYS A 191 14.20 11.01 -1.11
C CYS A 191 13.85 12.49 -1.31
N TYR A 192 13.84 12.93 -2.57
CA TYR A 192 13.53 14.32 -2.92
C TYR A 192 12.16 14.77 -2.41
N ILE A 193 11.15 13.89 -2.41
CA ILE A 193 9.79 14.22 -1.95
C ILE A 193 9.75 14.63 -0.48
N LEU A 194 10.66 14.10 0.35
CA LEU A 194 10.76 14.44 1.76
C LEU A 194 11.49 15.76 1.96
N SER A 195 12.36 16.14 1.02
CA SER A 195 13.03 17.45 1.02
C SER A 195 12.07 18.61 0.72
N GLN A 196 10.91 18.31 0.12
CA GLN A 196 9.82 19.26 -0.09
C GLN A 196 9.02 19.57 1.20
N LYS A 197 9.44 19.02 2.35
CA LYS A 197 8.76 19.15 3.65
C LYS A 197 7.28 18.74 3.54
N PRO A 198 7.01 17.49 3.15
CA PRO A 198 5.66 17.01 3.08
C PRO A 198 5.05 16.93 4.46
N ARG A 199 3.73 16.81 4.50
CA ARG A 199 3.03 16.49 5.73
C ARG A 199 3.17 14.98 5.98
N ILE A 200 3.85 14.61 7.05
CA ILE A 200 3.97 13.21 7.49
C ILE A 200 2.99 12.99 8.63
N GLU A 201 2.06 12.06 8.45
CA GLU A 201 1.06 11.72 9.47
C GLU A 201 1.22 10.28 9.92
N ALA A 202 1.30 10.06 11.23
CA ALA A 202 1.41 8.74 11.82
C ALA A 202 0.14 8.38 12.59
N VAL A 203 -0.47 7.26 12.22
CA VAL A 203 -1.58 6.66 12.94
C VAL A 203 -1.13 5.35 13.56
N VAL A 204 -1.44 5.17 14.84
CA VAL A 204 -1.20 3.92 15.55
C VAL A 204 -2.17 2.85 15.09
N LEU A 205 -1.67 1.66 14.77
CA LEU A 205 -2.48 0.53 14.31
C LEU A 205 -2.74 -0.51 15.39
N THR A 206 -1.98 -0.53 16.49
CA THR A 206 -2.16 -1.51 17.56
C THR A 206 -2.23 -0.89 18.95
N GLY A 207 -2.90 -1.59 19.86
CA GLY A 207 -3.07 -1.21 21.26
C GLY A 207 -4.28 -0.28 21.47
N SER A 208 -4.43 0.21 22.70
CA SER A 208 -5.65 0.90 23.15
C SER A 208 -5.99 2.19 22.39
N SER A 209 -5.02 2.76 21.68
CA SER A 209 -5.18 3.99 20.90
C SER A 209 -5.43 3.72 19.41
N ALA A 210 -5.42 2.46 18.98
CA ALA A 210 -5.72 2.10 17.60
C ALA A 210 -7.16 2.53 17.22
N PRO A 211 -7.39 2.97 15.98
CA PRO A 211 -8.73 3.21 15.47
C PRO A 211 -9.63 1.98 15.64
N LYS A 212 -10.91 2.23 15.93
CA LYS A 212 -11.88 1.17 16.15
C LYS A 212 -12.51 0.73 14.84
N THR A 213 -12.87 -0.54 14.77
CA THR A 213 -13.65 -1.09 13.67
C THR A 213 -15.01 -0.40 13.58
N ILE A 214 -15.47 -0.20 12.35
CA ILE A 214 -16.80 0.34 12.06
C ILE A 214 -17.83 -0.65 12.60
N THR A 215 -18.71 -0.17 13.47
CA THR A 215 -19.69 -1.02 14.13
C THR A 215 -20.83 -1.42 13.19
N LEU A 216 -21.59 -2.46 13.52
CA LEU A 216 -22.78 -2.87 12.77
C LEU A 216 -23.82 -1.74 12.62
N GLY A 217 -23.90 -0.84 13.61
CA GLY A 217 -24.81 0.31 13.57
C GLY A 217 -24.36 1.34 12.54
N GLU A 218 -23.07 1.67 12.52
CA GLU A 218 -22.46 2.58 11.54
C GLU A 218 -22.49 1.99 10.12
N ASN A 219 -22.35 0.66 10.02
CA ASN A 219 -22.46 -0.05 8.75
C ASN A 219 -23.87 0.00 8.14
N SER A 220 -24.92 0.30 8.91
CA SER A 220 -26.29 0.34 8.39
C SER A 220 -26.52 1.40 7.31
N THR A 221 -25.64 2.41 7.22
CA THR A 221 -25.68 3.43 6.16
C THR A 221 -24.73 3.15 5.00
N SER A 222 -23.89 2.12 5.10
CA SER A 222 -22.98 1.72 4.03
C SER A 222 -23.74 0.98 2.91
N ASN A 223 -23.29 1.15 1.68
CA ASN A 223 -23.80 0.40 0.52
C ASN A 223 -22.72 -0.52 -0.11
N CYS A 224 -21.49 -0.45 0.41
CA CYS A 224 -20.35 -1.22 -0.01
C CYS A 224 -19.49 -1.59 1.22
N TRP A 225 -18.57 -2.53 1.04
CA TRP A 225 -17.60 -2.89 2.07
C TRP A 225 -16.23 -3.11 1.41
N PRO A 226 -15.41 -2.06 1.26
CA PRO A 226 -14.24 -2.09 0.41
C PRO A 226 -13.06 -2.75 1.13
N THR A 227 -13.14 -4.06 1.30
CA THR A 227 -12.08 -4.92 1.82
C THR A 227 -12.22 -6.33 1.25
N LEU A 228 -11.12 -7.08 1.25
CA LEU A 228 -11.07 -8.46 0.78
C LEU A 228 -10.49 -9.37 1.87
N PRO A 229 -11.18 -10.47 2.21
CA PRO A 229 -12.56 -10.81 1.82
C PRO A 229 -13.57 -9.82 2.43
N LYS A 230 -14.80 -9.77 1.87
CA LYS A 230 -15.88 -8.89 2.38
C LYS A 230 -16.32 -9.19 3.81
N THR A 231 -15.91 -10.32 4.37
CA THR A 231 -16.14 -10.68 5.77
C THR A 231 -15.20 -9.98 6.74
N ASN A 232 -14.13 -9.34 6.26
CA ASN A 232 -13.23 -8.60 7.13
C ASN A 232 -13.93 -7.46 7.85
N ASP A 233 -13.48 -7.18 9.07
CA ASP A 233 -13.78 -5.93 9.73
C ASP A 233 -13.12 -4.78 8.98
N LEU A 234 -13.78 -3.63 8.93
CA LEU A 234 -13.26 -2.43 8.27
C LEU A 234 -13.07 -1.33 9.31
N THR A 235 -11.89 -0.71 9.28
CA THR A 235 -11.51 0.37 10.18
C THR A 235 -11.12 1.59 9.37
N LYS A 236 -11.73 2.75 9.63
CA LYS A 236 -11.25 4.03 9.09
C LYS A 236 -10.00 4.43 9.86
N VAL A 237 -8.85 4.46 9.19
CA VAL A 237 -7.55 4.71 9.81
C VAL A 237 -7.21 6.20 9.79
N PHE A 238 -7.41 6.85 8.64
CA PHE A 238 -6.97 8.22 8.44
C PHE A 238 -7.77 8.89 7.34
N GLU A 239 -8.00 10.19 7.46
CA GLU A 239 -8.53 11.00 6.37
C GLU A 239 -7.89 12.40 6.38
N HIS A 240 -7.81 13.01 5.19
CA HIS A 240 -7.40 14.40 5.06
C HIS A 240 -8.04 15.05 3.84
N ASP A 241 -8.23 16.36 3.94
CA ASP A 241 -8.66 17.18 2.82
C ASP A 241 -7.46 17.58 1.96
N HIS A 242 -7.67 17.62 0.65
CA HIS A 242 -6.74 18.15 -0.31
C HIS A 242 -7.47 18.86 -1.45
N VAL A 243 -6.74 19.68 -2.21
CA VAL A 243 -7.28 20.37 -3.38
C VAL A 243 -7.04 19.50 -4.61
N ALA A 244 -8.13 19.07 -5.23
CA ALA A 244 -8.15 18.49 -6.56
C ALA A 244 -8.29 19.60 -7.61
N GLN A 245 -7.21 19.87 -8.33
CA GLN A 245 -7.25 20.71 -9.52
C GLN A 245 -7.77 19.88 -10.71
N LEU A 246 -8.83 20.35 -11.37
CA LEU A 246 -9.52 19.61 -12.43
C LEU A 246 -9.05 19.97 -13.84
N ASN A 247 -8.44 21.15 -13.96
CA ASN A 247 -7.84 21.68 -15.19
C ASN A 247 -6.43 21.11 -15.41
N GLU A 248 -5.76 20.71 -14.33
CA GLU A 248 -4.57 19.86 -14.37
C GLU A 248 -5.01 18.41 -14.53
N THR A 249 -4.56 17.77 -15.60
CA THR A 249 -5.15 16.53 -16.12
C THR A 249 -5.24 15.38 -15.09
N VAL A 250 -4.42 15.34 -14.03
CA VAL A 250 -4.31 14.13 -13.19
C VAL A 250 -3.72 14.25 -11.74
N PRO A 251 -3.52 15.41 -11.06
CA PRO A 251 -2.81 15.41 -9.76
C PRO A 251 -3.48 14.63 -8.63
N TRP A 252 -4.80 14.75 -8.50
CA TRP A 252 -5.53 14.15 -7.39
C TRP A 252 -5.64 12.62 -7.51
N LEU A 253 -5.50 12.05 -8.70
CA LEU A 253 -5.35 10.58 -8.88
C LEU A 253 -3.95 10.07 -8.50
N GLY A 254 -3.07 10.95 -8.02
CA GLY A 254 -1.71 10.62 -7.62
C GLY A 254 -1.65 9.65 -6.44
N TYR A 255 -0.44 9.13 -6.23
CA TYR A 255 -0.13 8.19 -5.18
C TYR A 255 0.07 8.88 -3.84
N THR A 256 -0.38 8.22 -2.77
CA THR A 256 0.00 8.52 -1.40
C THR A 256 0.89 7.39 -0.88
N PRO A 257 2.20 7.64 -0.68
CA PRO A 257 3.07 6.70 0.01
C PRO A 257 2.55 6.41 1.42
N LEU A 258 2.40 5.14 1.72
CA LEU A 258 1.94 4.57 2.97
C LEU A 258 2.98 3.57 3.46
N ILE A 259 3.53 3.83 4.64
CA ILE A 259 4.46 2.93 5.31
C ILE A 259 3.73 2.25 6.46
N THR A 260 3.58 0.94 6.39
CA THR A 260 3.13 0.11 7.52
C THR A 260 4.36 -0.39 8.27
N VAL A 261 4.39 -0.19 9.59
CA VAL A 261 5.49 -0.63 10.46
C VAL A 261 4.92 -1.53 11.53
N LEU A 262 5.52 -2.70 11.74
CA LEU A 262 5.24 -3.58 12.87
C LEU A 262 6.56 -3.87 13.59
N ALA A 263 6.66 -3.47 14.85
CA ALA A 263 7.81 -3.75 15.68
C ALA A 263 7.39 -4.59 16.89
N PRO A 264 8.11 -5.66 17.23
CA PRO A 264 7.81 -6.43 18.42
C PRO A 264 7.90 -5.56 19.68
N PHE A 265 7.14 -5.91 20.71
CA PHE A 265 7.48 -5.48 22.06
C PHE A 265 8.79 -6.16 22.51
N ASP A 266 9.58 -5.49 23.35
CA ASP A 266 10.94 -5.89 23.76
C ASP A 266 11.08 -7.32 24.32
N ASN A 267 9.96 -7.97 24.67
CA ASN A 267 9.91 -9.33 25.19
C ASN A 267 9.91 -10.43 24.11
N ILE A 268 9.96 -10.08 22.82
CA ILE A 268 9.86 -11.06 21.72
C ILE A 268 11.16 -11.06 20.91
N THR A 269 11.99 -12.06 21.18
CA THR A 269 13.35 -12.18 20.61
C THR A 269 13.40 -12.79 19.22
N GLU A 270 12.31 -13.37 18.73
CA GLU A 270 12.26 -14.10 17.45
C GLU A 270 11.57 -13.34 16.31
N SER A 271 10.92 -12.21 16.61
CA SER A 271 10.21 -11.42 15.60
C SER A 271 11.04 -10.23 15.15
N GLU A 272 11.17 -10.05 13.84
CA GLU A 272 11.86 -8.90 13.26
C GLU A 272 10.91 -7.73 13.05
N VAL A 273 11.46 -6.52 12.99
CA VAL A 273 10.69 -5.35 12.55
C VAL A 273 10.27 -5.56 11.10
N GLU A 274 8.97 -5.47 10.84
CA GLU A 274 8.41 -5.45 9.49
C GLU A 274 8.18 -4.00 9.06
N VAL A 275 8.69 -3.63 7.89
CA VAL A 275 8.41 -2.34 7.24
C VAL A 275 7.94 -2.61 5.82
N ASN A 276 6.77 -2.10 5.50
CA ASN A 276 6.16 -2.23 4.18
C ASN A 276 5.80 -0.85 3.65
N LEU A 277 6.48 -0.43 2.57
CA LEU A 277 6.17 0.80 1.85
C LEU A 277 5.35 0.48 0.60
N THR A 278 4.17 1.07 0.54
CA THR A 278 3.21 0.94 -0.55
C THR A 278 2.81 2.32 -1.05
N CYS A 279 2.59 2.47 -2.36
CA CYS A 279 2.02 3.68 -2.93
C CYS A 279 0.56 3.42 -3.28
N MET A 280 -0.34 3.92 -2.44
CA MET A 280 -1.78 3.77 -2.62
C MET A 280 -2.29 4.85 -3.59
N LYS A 281 -3.12 4.48 -4.54
CA LYS A 281 -3.91 5.43 -5.35
C LYS A 281 -5.32 4.89 -5.53
N ILE A 282 -6.27 5.78 -5.76
CA ILE A 282 -7.59 5.37 -6.24
C ILE A 282 -7.47 4.77 -7.64
N VAL A 283 -8.26 3.74 -7.92
CA VAL A 283 -8.28 3.05 -9.20
C VAL A 283 -9.59 3.41 -9.89
N ASP A 284 -9.49 4.03 -11.05
CA ASP A 284 -10.63 4.16 -11.96
C ASP A 284 -11.00 2.75 -12.39
N SER A 285 -12.24 2.34 -12.07
CA SER A 285 -12.68 0.95 -12.23
C SER A 285 -12.31 0.46 -13.62
N ASP A 286 -11.80 -0.76 -13.74
CA ASP A 286 -11.29 -1.35 -14.98
C ASP A 286 -12.33 -1.43 -16.15
N ASP A 287 -13.51 -0.79 -16.01
CA ASP A 287 -14.61 -0.68 -16.97
C ASP A 287 -14.86 0.74 -17.57
N PHE A 288 -14.24 1.81 -17.08
CA PHE A 288 -14.53 3.15 -17.66
C PHE A 288 -14.00 3.29 -19.11
N SER A 289 -12.94 2.56 -19.45
CA SER A 289 -12.41 2.43 -20.80
C SER A 289 -13.19 1.45 -21.70
N ALA A 290 -13.97 0.51 -21.14
CA ALA A 290 -14.77 -0.43 -21.94
C ALA A 290 -16.13 0.16 -22.35
N SER A 291 -16.72 1.04 -21.54
CA SER A 291 -17.98 1.73 -21.88
C SER A 291 -17.81 2.90 -22.86
N THR A 292 -16.58 3.35 -23.10
CA THR A 292 -16.27 4.34 -24.15
C THR A 292 -15.94 3.73 -25.50
N GLU A 293 -15.71 2.41 -25.60
CA GLU A 293 -15.63 1.72 -26.90
C GLU A 293 -17.01 1.44 -27.53
N THR A 294 -18.08 1.38 -26.73
CA THR A 294 -19.41 0.93 -27.20
C THR A 294 -20.34 2.04 -27.73
N ASN A 295 -19.90 3.30 -27.78
CA ASN A 295 -20.66 4.40 -28.40
C ASN A 295 -19.91 5.12 -29.54
N GLY A 296 -18.90 4.48 -30.12
CA GLY A 296 -18.37 4.84 -31.43
C GLY A 296 -19.11 4.07 -32.52
N THR A 297 -20.11 4.67 -33.15
CA THR A 297 -20.71 4.16 -34.39
C THR A 297 -19.62 4.00 -35.45
N GLY A 298 -19.08 2.79 -35.63
CA GLY A 298 -18.03 2.51 -36.59
C GLY A 298 -17.73 1.02 -36.66
N THR A 299 -18.39 0.35 -37.60
CA THR A 299 -18.22 -1.06 -37.97
C THR A 299 -16.76 -1.53 -38.02
N ALA A 300 -16.38 -2.44 -37.13
CA ALA A 300 -15.36 -3.47 -37.40
C ALA A 300 -15.44 -4.57 -36.33
N ASP A 301 -15.99 -5.72 -36.72
CA ASP A 301 -15.83 -6.98 -35.99
C ASP A 301 -14.34 -7.28 -35.76
N ARG A 302 -13.96 -7.63 -34.53
CA ARG A 302 -12.87 -8.57 -34.24
C ARG A 302 -12.92 -9.06 -32.78
N GLU A 303 -12.90 -10.38 -32.64
CA GLU A 303 -12.76 -11.18 -31.43
C GLU A 303 -12.11 -10.44 -30.24
N GLY A 304 -12.87 -10.31 -29.15
CA GLY A 304 -12.32 -10.03 -27.82
C GLY A 304 -11.80 -11.32 -27.22
N ASP A 305 -10.48 -11.44 -27.09
CA ASP A 305 -9.83 -12.53 -26.37
C ASP A 305 -9.44 -12.04 -24.98
N ALA A 306 -9.99 -12.67 -23.95
CA ALA A 306 -9.66 -12.42 -22.56
C ALA A 306 -8.28 -12.99 -22.24
N ASN A 307 -7.23 -12.16 -22.25
CA ASN A 307 -5.95 -12.58 -21.71
C ASN A 307 -5.97 -12.52 -20.18
N SER A 308 -6.50 -13.56 -19.56
CA SER A 308 -6.01 -13.99 -18.25
C SER A 308 -4.55 -14.39 -18.42
N ILE A 309 -3.60 -13.67 -17.83
CA ILE A 309 -2.23 -14.16 -17.69
C ILE A 309 -2.29 -15.30 -16.67
N ARG A 310 -2.50 -16.50 -17.18
CA ARG A 310 -2.33 -17.75 -16.47
C ARG A 310 -0.82 -17.92 -16.32
N CYS A 311 -0.29 -17.85 -15.09
CA CYS A 311 1.05 -18.34 -14.81
C CYS A 311 1.05 -19.86 -15.03
N ASP A 312 1.32 -20.29 -16.26
CA ASP A 312 1.63 -21.68 -16.52
C ASP A 312 3.00 -21.99 -15.93
N SER A 313 2.99 -22.77 -14.85
CA SER A 313 4.17 -23.45 -14.31
C SER A 313 4.62 -24.54 -15.30
N SER A 314 5.24 -24.14 -16.40
CA SER A 314 5.83 -25.06 -17.36
C SER A 314 6.92 -24.34 -18.15
N THR A 315 8.14 -24.33 -17.60
CA THR A 315 9.43 -24.38 -18.32
C THR A 315 10.59 -24.09 -17.36
N PHE A 316 10.93 -25.07 -16.52
CA PHE A 316 12.28 -25.16 -15.93
C PHE A 316 12.66 -26.62 -15.71
N VAL A 317 12.69 -27.40 -16.80
CA VAL A 317 13.43 -28.67 -16.84
C VAL A 317 14.09 -28.78 -18.21
N ALA A 318 15.36 -28.41 -18.29
CA ALA A 318 16.39 -29.05 -19.11
C ALA A 318 17.59 -28.10 -19.25
N PHE A 319 18.60 -28.23 -18.38
CA PHE A 319 20.03 -28.02 -18.71
C PHE A 319 20.90 -28.50 -17.55
N LEU A 320 20.88 -29.80 -17.26
CA LEU A 320 21.89 -30.48 -16.45
C LEU A 320 22.07 -31.92 -16.94
N MET A 321 22.58 -32.12 -18.15
CA MET A 321 23.19 -33.39 -18.59
C MET A 321 24.13 -33.13 -19.78
N ALA A 322 25.30 -32.53 -19.53
CA ALA A 322 26.39 -32.51 -20.52
C ALA A 322 27.78 -32.20 -19.92
N VAL A 323 28.13 -32.76 -18.75
CA VAL A 323 29.55 -32.83 -18.33
C VAL A 323 29.77 -34.11 -17.52
N TRP A 324 29.71 -35.28 -18.14
CA TRP A 324 30.29 -36.53 -17.62
C TRP A 324 30.38 -37.53 -18.79
N LEU A 325 31.30 -37.32 -19.72
CA LEU A 325 31.77 -38.34 -20.69
C LEU A 325 32.96 -37.83 -21.55
N VAL A 326 34.00 -37.26 -20.93
CA VAL A 326 35.35 -37.20 -21.53
C VAL A 326 36.38 -37.34 -20.41
N ALA A 327 36.50 -38.53 -19.82
CA ALA A 327 37.66 -38.95 -19.04
C ALA A 327 37.61 -40.49 -18.83
N SER A 328 37.72 -41.26 -19.91
CA SER A 328 38.05 -42.70 -19.86
C SER A 328 38.46 -43.19 -21.26
N ILE A 329 39.63 -42.74 -21.75
CA ILE A 329 40.71 -43.55 -22.37
C ILE A 329 42.02 -42.83 -22.04
#